data_AF-I3T364-F1
#
_entry.id   AF-I3T364-F1
#
_cell.length_a   1.000
_cell.length_b   1.000
_cell.length_c   1.000
_cell.angle_alpha   90.00
_cell.angle_beta   90.00
_cell.angle_gamma   90.00
#
_symmetry.space_group_name_H-M   'P 1'
#
loop_
_entity.id
_entity.type
_entity.pdbx_description
1 polymer ?
#
loop_
_entity_poly.entity_id
_entity_poly.type
_entity_poly.pdbx_seq_one_letter_code
_entity_poly.pdbx_strand_id
1 'polypeptide(L)'
;MVTPFVPSPGSQRVSKSNPGAWLIIKPDGDGTWKPWGRLEVWREPGYSNSVGYRFDVLPATADPVTLAGCSISSQNGGKFTIDVTSGVTPVNTPNGSWDLGSGSGSRPGSGSGSDFSLENQFLYSGFVMSARFDGEKKCSKPEVEVGVKHVTCTEDAAAFVALAAAMDLSMDACKLFSQKLRKELRQ
;
A
#
# COMPACT_ATOMS: atom_id res chain seq x y z
N MET A 1 2.46 16.19 8.60
CA MET A 1 3.58 15.63 9.40
C MET A 1 3.49 14.11 9.29
N VAL A 2 4.59 13.42 8.94
CA VAL A 2 4.60 11.97 8.72
C VAL A 2 5.08 11.28 10.00
N THR A 3 4.43 10.19 10.40
CA THR A 3 4.80 9.44 11.61
C THR A 3 6.13 8.71 11.40
N PRO A 4 7.16 8.94 12.22
CA PRO A 4 8.43 8.24 12.08
C PRO A 4 8.31 6.76 12.52
N PHE A 5 9.21 5.93 12.03
CA PHE A 5 9.35 4.55 12.49
C PHE A 5 10.03 4.56 13.86
N VAL A 6 9.23 4.49 14.93
CA VAL A 6 9.71 4.50 16.31
C VAL A 6 9.08 3.37 17.12
N PRO A 7 9.78 2.82 18.13
CA PRO A 7 9.22 1.79 18.97
C PRO A 7 8.09 2.37 19.82
N SER A 8 7.03 1.58 19.98
CA SER A 8 5.94 1.95 20.87
C SER A 8 6.37 1.86 22.34
N PRO A 9 5.82 2.71 23.24
CA PRO A 9 6.22 2.72 24.65
C PRO A 9 6.14 1.32 25.28
N GLY A 10 7.22 0.90 25.95
CA GLY A 10 7.31 -0.44 26.57
C GLY A 10 7.60 -1.58 25.59
N SER A 11 7.90 -1.29 24.32
CA SER A 11 8.25 -2.28 23.29
C SER A 11 9.51 -1.87 22.52
N GLN A 12 10.03 -2.79 21.71
CA GLN A 12 11.11 -2.57 20.74
C GLN A 12 10.59 -2.71 19.31
N ARG A 13 9.30 -2.45 19.09
CA ARG A 13 8.58 -2.69 17.84
C ARG A 13 7.76 -1.47 17.45
N VAL A 14 7.71 -1.18 16.15
CA VAL A 14 6.68 -0.31 15.56
C VAL A 14 5.35 -1.06 15.62
N SER A 15 4.42 -0.64 16.47
CA SER A 15 3.11 -1.32 16.62
C SER A 15 2.05 -0.73 15.71
N LYS A 16 0.97 -1.48 15.49
CA LYS A 16 -0.21 -0.99 14.74
C LYS A 16 -0.86 0.26 15.35
N SER A 17 -0.70 0.49 16.65
CA SER A 17 -1.18 1.71 17.33
C SER A 17 -0.32 2.95 17.08
N ASN A 18 0.91 2.77 16.59
CA ASN A 18 1.80 3.85 16.18
C ASN A 18 2.60 3.41 14.94
N PRO A 19 1.94 3.29 13.77
CA PRO A 19 2.59 2.80 12.56
C PRO A 19 3.56 3.85 12.03
N GLY A 20 4.70 3.39 11.50
CA GLY A 20 5.58 4.24 10.72
C GLY A 20 4.89 4.57 9.39
N ALA A 21 5.10 5.78 8.88
CA ALA A 21 4.43 6.23 7.67
C ALA A 21 5.44 6.75 6.64
N TRP A 22 5.09 6.58 5.38
CA TRP A 22 5.69 7.23 4.23
C TRP A 22 4.62 8.04 3.51
N LEU A 23 4.97 9.24 3.08
CA LEU A 23 4.15 10.05 2.19
C LEU A 23 4.79 10.02 0.81
N ILE A 24 4.09 9.45 -0.16
CA ILE A 24 4.50 9.45 -1.56
C ILE A 24 3.95 10.72 -2.20
N ILE A 25 4.85 11.52 -2.77
CA ILE A 25 4.53 12.75 -3.49
C ILE A 25 4.76 12.55 -4.98
N LYS A 26 3.94 13.19 -5.80
CA LYS A 26 4.04 13.15 -7.26
C LYS A 26 4.09 14.58 -7.79
N PRO A 27 4.94 14.88 -8.78
CA PRO A 27 4.90 16.17 -9.45
C PRO A 27 3.57 16.30 -10.20
N ASP A 28 2.98 17.48 -10.14
CA ASP A 28 1.81 17.86 -10.91
C ASP A 28 2.22 18.77 -12.08
N GLY A 29 1.35 18.89 -13.10
CA GLY A 29 1.64 19.60 -14.34
C GLY A 29 1.91 21.10 -14.19
N ASP A 30 1.62 21.67 -13.01
CA ASP A 30 1.89 23.05 -12.63
C ASP A 30 3.30 23.26 -12.00
N GLY A 31 4.12 22.21 -11.94
CA GLY A 31 5.44 22.23 -11.32
C GLY A 31 5.41 22.14 -9.79
N THR A 32 4.25 21.88 -9.20
CA THR A 32 4.11 21.65 -7.75
C THR A 32 4.19 20.17 -7.41
N TRP A 33 4.54 19.84 -6.17
CA TRP A 33 4.54 18.46 -5.68
C TRP A 33 3.33 18.26 -4.77
N LYS A 34 2.44 17.35 -5.16
CA LYS A 34 1.21 17.05 -4.42
C LYS A 34 1.30 15.67 -3.75
N PRO A 35 0.72 15.50 -2.56
CA PRO A 35 0.64 14.20 -1.92
C PRO A 35 -0.20 13.26 -2.78
N TRP A 36 0.35 12.11 -3.14
CA TRP A 36 -0.33 11.10 -3.94
C TRP A 36 -0.88 9.97 -3.08
N GLY A 37 -0.10 9.50 -2.11
CA GLY A 37 -0.53 8.41 -1.24
C GLY A 37 0.26 8.33 0.04
N ARG A 38 -0.33 7.66 1.03
CA ARG A 38 0.24 7.41 2.35
C ARG A 38 0.36 5.92 2.56
N LEU A 39 1.58 5.46 2.79
CA LEU A 39 1.87 4.08 3.19
C LEU A 39 2.12 4.06 4.70
N GLU A 40 1.27 3.36 5.44
CA GLU A 40 1.51 3.02 6.85
C GLU A 40 2.00 1.60 6.98
N VAL A 41 3.01 1.40 7.83
CA VAL A 41 3.64 0.11 8.03
C VAL A 41 3.92 -0.10 9.51
N TRP A 42 3.64 -1.31 9.99
CA TRP A 42 3.84 -1.72 11.38
C TRP A 42 4.28 -3.17 11.45
N ARG A 43 4.82 -3.58 12.59
CA ARG A 43 5.04 -5.00 12.89
C ARG A 43 3.78 -5.57 13.54
N GLU A 44 3.32 -6.71 13.05
CA GLU A 44 2.16 -7.39 13.63
C GLU A 44 2.47 -7.83 15.09
N PRO A 45 1.44 -7.82 15.97
CA PRO A 45 1.61 -8.25 17.35
C PRO A 45 1.78 -9.77 17.44
N GLY A 46 2.47 -10.20 18.50
CA GLY A 46 2.76 -11.62 18.76
C GLY A 46 4.17 -12.05 18.34
N TYR A 47 4.40 -13.36 18.34
CA TYR A 47 5.66 -13.97 17.88
C TYR A 47 5.76 -14.03 16.34
N SER A 48 4.83 -13.38 15.63
CA SER A 48 4.89 -13.25 14.19
C SER A 48 6.01 -12.28 13.79
N ASN A 49 6.82 -12.70 12.83
CA ASN A 49 7.76 -11.83 12.14
C ASN A 49 7.11 -11.26 10.87
N SER A 50 5.85 -10.85 10.96
CA SER A 50 5.13 -10.24 9.84
C SER A 50 5.05 -8.74 10.01
N VAL A 51 5.13 -8.05 8.88
CA VAL A 51 5.01 -6.61 8.72
C VAL A 51 3.66 -6.35 8.07
N GLY A 52 2.77 -5.68 8.79
CA GLY A 52 1.49 -5.21 8.28
C GLY A 52 1.68 -3.88 7.57
N TYR A 53 0.92 -3.66 6.50
CA TYR A 53 0.92 -2.42 5.75
C TYR A 53 -0.50 -1.99 5.37
N ARG A 54 -0.67 -0.69 5.16
CA ARG A 54 -1.86 -0.09 4.57
C ARG A 54 -1.44 1.07 3.67
N PHE A 55 -1.91 1.06 2.43
CA PHE A 55 -1.68 2.12 1.47
C PHE A 55 -3.00 2.81 1.14
N ASP A 56 -3.05 4.11 1.41
CA ASP A 56 -4.18 4.98 1.18
C ASP A 56 -3.80 6.00 0.10
N VAL A 57 -4.60 6.12 -0.95
CA VAL A 57 -4.45 7.19 -1.96
C VAL A 57 -5.16 8.43 -1.47
N LEU A 58 -4.52 9.58 -1.69
CA LEU A 58 -4.98 10.89 -1.21
C LEU A 58 -5.52 11.70 -2.40
N PRO A 59 -6.84 11.71 -2.64
CA PRO A 59 -7.43 12.59 -3.62
C PRO A 59 -7.37 14.06 -3.14
N ALA A 60 -7.28 15.00 -4.08
CA ALA A 60 -7.10 16.42 -3.75
C ALA A 60 -8.28 17.04 -2.99
N THR A 61 -9.49 16.49 -3.15
CA THR A 61 -10.75 17.08 -2.66
C THR A 61 -11.63 16.09 -1.89
N ALA A 62 -11.14 14.89 -1.59
CA ALA A 62 -11.95 13.84 -0.97
C ALA A 62 -11.19 13.10 0.13
N ASP A 63 -11.89 12.21 0.83
CA ASP A 63 -11.30 11.40 1.88
C ASP A 63 -10.30 10.37 1.32
N PRO A 64 -9.26 10.00 2.09
CA PRO A 64 -8.30 8.96 1.71
C PRO A 64 -9.00 7.63 1.36
N VAL A 65 -8.58 6.99 0.27
CA VAL A 65 -9.12 5.70 -0.16
C VAL A 65 -8.06 4.61 0.02
N THR A 66 -8.35 3.59 0.82
CA THR A 66 -7.46 2.44 0.99
C THR A 66 -7.44 1.58 -0.26
N LEU A 67 -6.29 1.49 -0.92
CA LEU A 67 -6.11 0.65 -2.12
C LEU A 67 -5.47 -0.71 -1.83
N ALA A 68 -4.66 -0.80 -0.79
CA ALA A 68 -4.03 -2.07 -0.43
C ALA A 68 -3.79 -2.14 1.08
N GLY A 69 -4.04 -3.30 1.67
CA GLY A 69 -3.68 -3.56 3.05
C GLY A 69 -3.55 -5.06 3.30
N CYS A 70 -2.40 -5.48 3.79
CA CYS A 70 -2.15 -6.88 4.12
C CYS A 70 -0.97 -7.00 5.08
N SER A 71 -0.47 -8.23 5.29
CA SER A 71 0.76 -8.49 6.01
C SER A 71 1.71 -9.35 5.19
N ILE A 72 3.00 -9.07 5.28
CA ILE A 72 4.08 -9.79 4.59
C ILE A 72 5.05 -10.34 5.63
N SER A 73 5.59 -11.54 5.41
CA SER A 73 6.61 -12.11 6.29
C SER A 73 7.95 -11.36 6.12
N SER A 74 8.55 -10.89 7.21
CA SER A 74 9.90 -10.29 7.18
C SER A 74 10.98 -11.32 6.86
N GLN A 75 10.76 -12.59 7.20
CA GLN A 75 11.75 -13.65 7.01
C GLN A 75 11.76 -14.23 5.60
N ASN A 76 10.57 -14.42 5.02
CA ASN A 76 10.42 -15.05 3.72
C ASN A 76 10.20 -14.03 2.60
N GLY A 77 9.92 -12.77 2.96
CA GLY A 77 9.48 -11.77 2.01
C GLY A 77 8.04 -12.00 1.57
N GLY A 78 7.67 -11.41 0.43
CA GLY A 78 6.34 -11.56 -0.13
C GLY A 78 6.06 -10.63 -1.30
N LYS A 79 4.83 -10.67 -1.78
CA LYS A 79 4.35 -9.85 -2.90
C LYS A 79 3.36 -8.82 -2.39
N PHE A 80 3.67 -7.55 -2.61
CA PHE A 80 2.73 -6.43 -2.51
C PHE A 80 2.03 -6.29 -3.85
N THR A 81 0.71 -6.23 -3.88
CA THR A 81 -0.07 -6.07 -5.12
C THR A 81 -1.16 -5.05 -4.88
N ILE A 82 -1.34 -4.16 -5.84
CA ILE A 82 -2.49 -3.25 -5.92
C ILE A 82 -3.26 -3.68 -7.16
N ASP A 83 -4.47 -4.18 -6.92
CA ASP A 83 -5.45 -4.50 -7.96
C ASP A 83 -6.75 -3.82 -7.56
N VAL A 84 -7.27 -2.97 -8.43
CA VAL A 84 -8.51 -2.24 -8.18
C VAL A 84 -9.56 -2.83 -9.12
N THR A 85 -9.99 -4.05 -8.83
CA THR A 85 -11.18 -4.63 -9.44
C THR A 85 -12.41 -3.86 -8.98
N SER A 86 -13.23 -3.41 -9.93
CA SER A 86 -14.46 -2.63 -9.69
C SER A 86 -15.28 -3.16 -8.50
N GLY A 87 -15.30 -2.41 -7.40
CA GLY A 87 -16.05 -2.74 -6.19
C GLY A 87 -15.21 -2.69 -4.92
N VAL A 88 -14.96 -1.48 -4.41
CA VAL A 88 -14.52 -1.30 -3.02
C VAL A 88 -15.60 -1.88 -2.11
N THR A 89 -15.36 -3.04 -1.51
CA THR A 89 -16.10 -3.50 -0.33
C THR A 89 -15.27 -3.14 0.90
N PRO A 90 -15.79 -2.35 1.86
CA PRO A 90 -15.08 -2.08 3.08
C PRO A 90 -15.14 -3.29 4.01
N VAL A 91 -13.96 -3.77 4.41
CA VAL A 91 -13.61 -4.51 5.64
C VAL A 91 -14.45 -5.77 6.00
N ASN A 92 -13.84 -6.96 5.89
CA ASN A 92 -13.52 -7.85 7.02
C ASN A 92 -13.18 -9.29 6.58
N THR A 93 -12.05 -9.77 7.10
CA THR A 93 -11.69 -11.19 7.39
C THR A 93 -11.33 -12.18 6.26
N PRO A 94 -10.49 -13.20 6.59
CA PRO A 94 -9.75 -14.03 5.64
C PRO A 94 -10.54 -15.27 5.20
N ASN A 95 -10.02 -15.91 4.15
CA ASN A 95 -10.29 -17.28 3.72
C ASN A 95 -11.48 -17.48 2.77
N GLY A 96 -11.19 -18.05 1.60
CA GLY A 96 -12.12 -18.94 0.90
C GLY A 96 -12.73 -18.43 -0.40
N SER A 97 -12.26 -19.01 -1.51
CA SER A 97 -13.02 -19.41 -2.70
C SER A 97 -13.86 -18.35 -3.43
N TRP A 98 -13.37 -17.92 -4.58
CA TRP A 98 -14.21 -17.33 -5.63
C TRP A 98 -14.99 -18.46 -6.32
N ASP A 99 -16.28 -18.55 -6.03
CA ASP A 99 -17.22 -19.37 -6.79
C ASP A 99 -18.09 -18.44 -7.64
N LEU A 100 -17.89 -18.50 -8.96
CA LEU A 100 -18.65 -17.75 -9.96
C LEU A 100 -19.92 -18.55 -10.28
N GLY A 101 -21.03 -18.19 -9.64
CA GLY A 101 -22.36 -18.76 -9.90
C GLY A 101 -23.40 -17.68 -10.18
N SER A 102 -23.89 -17.66 -11.43
CA SER A 102 -24.94 -16.81 -12.00
C SER A 102 -26.25 -16.71 -11.20
N GLY A 103 -26.95 -15.56 -11.32
CA GLY A 103 -28.42 -15.55 -11.14
C GLY A 103 -29.10 -14.19 -10.87
N SER A 104 -29.57 -13.55 -11.94
CA SER A 104 -30.88 -12.86 -12.11
C SER A 104 -31.40 -11.81 -11.09
N GLY A 105 -31.75 -10.60 -11.58
CA GLY A 105 -32.86 -9.82 -11.00
C GLY A 105 -32.84 -8.28 -11.17
N SER A 106 -33.43 -7.78 -12.27
CA SER A 106 -34.23 -6.54 -12.47
C SER A 106 -34.57 -5.70 -11.20
N ARG A 107 -34.61 -4.35 -11.12
CA ARG A 107 -34.99 -3.23 -12.03
C ARG A 107 -34.81 -1.86 -11.25
N PRO A 108 -35.06 -0.66 -11.86
CA PRO A 108 -34.39 0.61 -11.56
C PRO A 108 -35.09 1.54 -10.53
N GLY A 109 -34.30 2.42 -9.89
CA GLY A 109 -34.79 3.45 -8.98
C GLY A 109 -33.97 4.74 -9.09
N SER A 110 -34.69 5.84 -9.35
CA SER A 110 -34.23 7.21 -9.62
C SER A 110 -33.53 7.87 -8.42
N GLY A 111 -32.52 8.71 -8.67
CA GLY A 111 -31.87 9.52 -7.62
C GLY A 111 -30.70 10.35 -8.14
N SER A 112 -30.98 11.58 -8.55
CA SER A 112 -30.01 12.62 -8.91
C SER A 112 -29.01 12.90 -7.78
N GLY A 113 -27.71 12.99 -8.13
CA GLY A 113 -26.67 13.59 -7.29
C GLY A 113 -25.36 12.81 -7.25
N SER A 114 -24.28 13.46 -7.71
CA SER A 114 -22.85 13.12 -7.54
C SER A 114 -22.15 12.32 -8.65
N ASP A 115 -22.09 12.90 -9.85
CA ASP A 115 -21.19 12.47 -10.93
C ASP A 115 -19.69 12.76 -10.65
N PHE A 116 -19.33 13.32 -9.50
CA PHE A 116 -17.93 13.66 -9.17
C PHE A 116 -17.17 12.57 -8.40
N SER A 117 -17.83 11.48 -7.99
CA SER A 117 -17.19 10.39 -7.22
C SER A 117 -16.84 9.16 -8.08
N LEU A 118 -17.39 9.06 -9.29
CA LEU A 118 -17.23 7.89 -10.17
C LEU A 118 -16.01 8.00 -11.10
N GLU A 119 -15.61 9.20 -11.53
CA GLU A 119 -14.56 9.35 -12.55
C GLU A 119 -13.17 8.88 -12.08
N ASN A 120 -12.79 9.13 -10.82
CA ASN A 120 -11.50 8.67 -10.30
C ASN A 120 -11.46 7.17 -9.93
N GLN A 121 -12.62 6.53 -9.74
CA GLN A 121 -12.71 5.10 -9.42
C GLN A 121 -12.61 4.22 -10.68
N PHE A 122 -13.04 4.73 -11.85
CA PHE A 122 -12.93 4.00 -13.11
C PHE A 122 -11.54 4.01 -13.73
N LEU A 123 -10.69 4.99 -13.40
CA LEU A 123 -9.32 5.09 -13.93
C LEU A 123 -8.37 4.00 -13.41
N TYR A 124 -8.72 3.31 -12.33
CA TYR A 124 -7.90 2.25 -11.73
C TYR A 124 -8.45 0.84 -11.94
N SER A 125 -9.31 0.59 -12.93
CA SER A 125 -9.84 -0.76 -13.10
C SER A 125 -8.77 -1.79 -13.51
N GLY A 126 -8.51 -2.76 -12.63
CA GLY A 126 -7.60 -3.90 -12.84
C GLY A 126 -6.20 -3.74 -12.24
N PHE A 127 -5.25 -4.54 -12.74
CA PHE A 127 -3.89 -4.62 -12.20
C PHE A 127 -3.14 -3.28 -12.30
N VAL A 128 -2.76 -2.71 -11.16
CA VAL A 128 -2.05 -1.43 -11.07
C VAL A 128 -0.56 -1.66 -10.92
N MET A 129 -0.15 -2.34 -9.85
CA MET A 129 1.26 -2.67 -9.63
C MET A 129 1.41 -3.92 -8.79
N SER A 130 2.59 -4.53 -8.87
CA SER A 130 3.05 -5.42 -7.84
C SER A 130 4.54 -5.29 -7.58
N ALA A 131 4.96 -5.52 -6.35
CA ALA A 131 6.35 -5.51 -5.94
C ALA A 131 6.66 -6.77 -5.14
N ARG A 132 7.77 -7.43 -5.46
CA ARG A 132 8.27 -8.58 -4.70
C ARG A 132 9.43 -8.16 -3.84
N PHE A 133 9.40 -8.57 -2.57
CA PHE A 133 10.45 -8.30 -1.60
C PHE A 133 11.06 -9.62 -1.15
N ASP A 134 12.38 -9.65 -1.11
CA ASP A 134 13.12 -10.74 -0.49
C ASP A 134 13.06 -10.62 1.04
N GLY A 135 13.04 -11.76 1.72
CA GLY A 135 13.15 -11.81 3.16
C GLY A 135 14.57 -11.54 3.69
N GLU A 136 14.68 -11.41 5.01
CA GLU A 136 15.90 -11.06 5.77
C GLU A 136 17.20 -11.81 5.42
N LYS A 137 17.12 -12.96 4.72
CA LYS A 137 18.27 -13.79 4.39
C LYS A 137 19.06 -13.31 3.16
N LYS A 138 18.56 -12.32 2.41
CA LYS A 138 19.20 -11.81 1.18
C LYS A 138 19.26 -10.28 1.18
N CYS A 139 20.16 -9.71 0.36
CA CYS A 139 20.11 -8.29 0.01
C CYS A 139 18.82 -8.04 -0.77
N SER A 140 17.95 -7.18 -0.28
CA SER A 140 16.66 -6.96 -0.92
C SER A 140 16.84 -6.29 -2.28
N LYS A 141 16.29 -6.93 -3.31
CA LYS A 141 16.18 -6.38 -4.65
C LYS A 141 14.69 -6.34 -5.00
N PRO A 142 13.98 -5.24 -4.69
CA PRO A 142 12.56 -5.17 -4.99
C PRO A 142 12.34 -5.24 -6.51
N GLU A 143 11.62 -6.26 -6.97
CA GLU A 143 11.19 -6.40 -8.36
C GLU A 143 9.81 -5.74 -8.49
N VAL A 144 9.68 -4.73 -9.36
CA VAL A 144 8.45 -3.94 -9.51
C VAL A 144 7.86 -4.15 -10.90
N GLU A 145 6.61 -4.61 -10.93
CA GLU A 145 5.79 -4.76 -12.12
C GLU A 145 4.69 -3.69 -12.07
N VAL A 146 4.50 -2.91 -13.14
CA VAL A 146 3.46 -1.88 -13.21
C VAL A 146 2.58 -2.13 -14.43
N GLY A 147 1.27 -2.06 -14.24
CA GLY A 147 0.29 -2.22 -15.31
C GLY A 147 0.34 -1.05 -16.28
N VAL A 148 0.57 -1.34 -17.56
CA VAL A 148 0.71 -0.31 -18.63
C VAL A 148 -0.51 0.61 -18.71
N LYS A 149 -1.70 0.10 -18.41
CA LYS A 149 -2.94 0.90 -18.41
C LYS A 149 -2.93 2.05 -17.40
N HIS A 150 -2.16 1.90 -16.32
CA HIS A 150 -2.10 2.84 -15.21
C HIS A 150 -0.84 3.74 -15.25
N VAL A 151 -0.04 3.63 -16.32
CA VAL A 151 1.17 4.44 -16.53
C VAL A 151 0.99 5.23 -17.82
N THR A 152 0.57 6.47 -17.68
CA THR A 152 0.46 7.41 -18.81
C THR A 152 1.76 8.19 -19.02
N CYS A 153 2.51 8.44 -17.95
CA CYS A 153 3.73 9.24 -17.93
C CYS A 153 4.82 8.59 -17.05
N THR A 154 6.07 9.08 -17.17
CA THR A 154 7.22 8.54 -16.41
C THR A 154 7.08 8.84 -14.91
N GLU A 155 6.46 9.96 -14.58
CA GLU A 155 6.18 10.42 -13.23
C GLU A 155 5.25 9.46 -12.49
N ASP A 156 4.28 8.89 -13.21
CA ASP A 156 3.32 7.90 -12.69
C ASP A 156 4.05 6.60 -12.32
N ALA A 157 4.92 6.11 -13.21
CA ALA A 157 5.78 4.97 -12.91
C ALA A 157 6.71 5.23 -11.72
N ALA A 158 7.29 6.43 -11.64
CA ALA A 158 8.17 6.81 -10.54
C ALA A 158 7.45 6.78 -9.18
N ALA A 159 6.17 7.15 -9.11
CA ALA A 159 5.38 7.07 -7.88
C ALA A 159 5.21 5.63 -7.37
N PHE A 160 4.96 4.67 -8.28
CA PHE A 160 4.88 3.25 -7.93
C PHE A 160 6.23 2.66 -7.51
N VAL A 161 7.32 3.07 -8.17
CA VAL A 161 8.68 2.69 -7.78
C VAL A 161 9.05 3.25 -6.41
N ALA A 162 8.68 4.51 -6.13
CA ALA A 162 8.88 5.13 -4.82
C ALA A 162 8.09 4.41 -3.73
N LEU A 163 6.86 3.99 -4.02
CA LEU A 163 6.04 3.19 -3.10
C LEU A 163 6.69 1.83 -2.80
N ALA A 164 7.22 1.14 -3.82
CA ALA A 164 7.94 -0.11 -3.64
C ALA A 164 9.22 0.08 -2.79
N ALA A 165 10.00 1.14 -3.06
CA ALA A 165 11.18 1.47 -2.26
C ALA A 165 10.82 1.79 -0.80
N ALA A 166 9.75 2.55 -0.58
CA ALA A 166 9.25 2.85 0.77
C ALA A 166 8.85 1.57 1.52
N MET A 167 8.20 0.62 0.85
CA MET A 167 7.85 -0.67 1.44
C MET A 167 9.09 -1.51 1.76
N ASP A 168 10.10 -1.56 0.87
CA ASP A 168 11.36 -2.27 1.11
C ASP A 168 12.11 -1.71 2.34
N LEU A 169 12.22 -0.38 2.44
CA LEU A 169 12.82 0.28 3.61
C LEU A 169 12.01 0.01 4.88
N SER A 170 10.69 -0.11 4.77
CA SER A 170 9.81 -0.41 5.90
C SER A 170 10.00 -1.84 6.43
N MET A 171 10.34 -2.80 5.56
CA MET A 171 10.67 -4.17 5.98
C MET A 171 11.90 -4.19 6.89
N ASP A 172 12.86 -3.27 6.69
CA ASP A 172 13.99 -3.07 7.59
C ASP A 172 13.63 -2.25 8.84
N ALA A 173 12.85 -1.18 8.67
CA ALA A 173 12.50 -0.27 9.77
C ALA A 173 11.53 -0.89 10.80
N CYS A 174 10.74 -1.89 10.40
CA CYS A 174 9.86 -2.64 11.30
C CYS A 174 10.55 -3.85 11.98
N LYS A 175 11.86 -4.00 11.81
CA LYS A 175 12.66 -4.94 12.62
C LYS A 175 12.63 -4.54 14.10
N LEU A 176 13.09 -5.45 14.96
CA LEU A 176 13.24 -5.08 16.36
C LEU A 176 14.30 -3.98 16.45
N PHE A 177 14.06 -2.91 17.20
CA PHE A 177 15.05 -1.85 17.38
C PHE A 177 16.34 -2.34 18.08
N SER A 178 16.32 -3.54 18.67
CA SER A 178 17.50 -4.25 19.15
C SER A 178 18.34 -4.92 18.05
N GLN A 179 17.79 -5.09 16.86
CA GLN A 179 18.48 -5.65 15.70
C GLN A 179 19.12 -4.54 14.88
N LYS A 180 20.33 -4.79 14.37
CA LYS A 180 21.03 -3.82 13.54
C LYS A 180 20.43 -3.82 12.12
N LEU A 181 20.19 -2.64 11.55
CA LEU A 181 19.77 -2.47 10.14
C LEU A 181 20.77 -3.09 9.16
N ARG A 182 20.40 -3.34 7.89
CA ARG A 182 21.37 -3.84 6.89
C ARG A 182 22.53 -2.86 6.69
N LYS A 183 23.70 -3.37 6.30
CA LYS A 183 24.94 -2.57 6.20
C LYS A 183 24.79 -1.33 5.32
N GLU A 184 24.04 -1.45 4.22
CA GLU A 184 23.76 -0.36 3.26
C GLU A 184 22.98 0.82 3.86
N LEU A 185 22.27 0.61 4.98
CA LEU A 185 21.46 1.65 5.65
C LEU A 185 22.12 2.21 6.92
N ARG A 186 23.34 1.77 7.25
CA ARG A 186 24.10 2.30 8.38
C ARG A 186 25.00 3.42 7.84
N GLN A 187 24.85 4.64 8.37
CA GLN A 187 25.80 5.74 8.16
C GLN A 187 27.10 5.49 8.90
#